data_AF-A0A4R2NB78-F1
#
_entry.id   AF-A0A4R2NB78-F1
#
_cell.length_a   1.000
_cell.length_b   1.000
_cell.length_c   1.000
_cell.angle_alpha   90.00
_cell.angle_beta   90.00
_cell.angle_gamma   90.00
#
_symmetry.space_group_name_H-M   'P 1'
#
loop_
_entity.id
_entity.type
_entity.pdbx_description
1 polymer ?
#
loop_
_entity_poly.entity_id
_entity_poly.type
_entity_poly.pdbx_seq_one_letter_code
_entity_poly.pdbx_strand_id
1 'polypeptide(L)'
;MKTLKITTALFILGILSGCAELSAFNQKVGDWAGEINRTLNADKQQFSDTLTSKRDIDTLYVRIKRNVGFETMEEMLKCDPESNKNCAWKKAAIAEGGYVHEKTPGVYYRMADSFGKEGRYYAAVTLEKEGRNTLISWKVKGSQDFANQIKADILKAVK
;
A
#
# COMPACT_ATOMS: atom_id res chain seq x y z
N MET A 1 46.10 -20.25 -58.09
CA MET A 1 45.11 -20.12 -56.99
C MET A 1 45.75 -20.58 -55.69
N LYS A 2 46.28 -19.67 -54.89
CA LYS A 2 46.64 -19.90 -53.48
C LYS A 2 46.43 -18.58 -52.75
N THR A 3 45.30 -18.45 -52.06
CA THR A 3 45.00 -17.28 -51.25
C THR A 3 45.49 -17.48 -49.81
N LEU A 4 46.06 -16.39 -49.33
CA LEU A 4 46.80 -16.14 -48.11
C LEU A 4 45.96 -16.49 -46.86
N LYS A 5 46.51 -17.32 -45.96
CA LYS A 5 46.00 -17.53 -44.60
C LYS A 5 46.60 -16.44 -43.70
N ILE A 6 45.79 -15.47 -43.28
CA ILE A 6 46.15 -14.52 -42.22
C ILE A 6 45.22 -14.74 -41.04
N THR A 7 45.85 -15.20 -39.96
CA THR A 7 45.39 -15.26 -38.58
C THR A 7 45.03 -13.87 -38.04
N THR A 8 43.83 -13.74 -37.48
CA THR A 8 43.54 -12.74 -36.43
C THR A 8 42.59 -13.38 -35.42
N ALA A 9 43.13 -13.69 -34.24
CA ALA A 9 42.35 -14.02 -33.06
C ALA A 9 41.74 -12.71 -32.51
N LEU A 10 40.43 -12.69 -32.30
CA LEU A 10 39.76 -11.64 -31.52
C LEU A 10 38.88 -12.31 -30.47
N PHE A 11 39.44 -12.46 -29.26
CA PHE A 11 38.72 -12.77 -28.05
C PHE A 11 37.82 -11.56 -27.72
N ILE A 12 36.51 -11.67 -27.91
CA ILE A 12 35.56 -10.67 -27.42
C ILE A 12 35.23 -11.03 -25.96
N LEU A 13 35.97 -10.41 -25.05
CA LEU A 13 35.57 -10.16 -23.67
C LEU A 13 34.41 -9.14 -23.69
N GLY A 14 33.17 -9.64 -23.64
CA GLY A 14 32.00 -8.85 -23.34
C GLY A 14 31.69 -8.91 -21.84
N ILE A 15 32.45 -8.17 -21.03
CA ILE A 15 31.94 -7.68 -19.75
C ILE A 15 31.17 -6.40 -20.10
N LEU A 16 29.86 -6.40 -19.85
CA LEU A 16 28.88 -5.30 -19.83
C LEU A 16 27.55 -5.99 -20.17
N SER A 17 26.59 -6.20 -19.28
CA SER A 17 26.15 -5.36 -18.18
C SER A 17 25.54 -6.27 -17.11
N GLY A 18 26.03 -6.17 -15.87
CA GLY A 18 25.17 -6.50 -14.74
C GLY A 18 23.88 -5.72 -14.89
N CYS A 19 22.75 -6.34 -14.55
CA CYS A 19 21.40 -5.76 -14.63
C CYS A 19 21.32 -4.47 -13.80
N ALA A 20 21.82 -3.37 -14.34
CA ALA A 20 21.61 -2.03 -13.88
C ALA A 20 20.23 -1.60 -14.37
N GLU A 21 19.19 -2.22 -13.82
CA GLU A 21 17.81 -1.73 -13.93
C GLU A 21 17.07 -2.01 -12.63
N LEU A 22 17.54 -1.34 -11.58
CA LEU A 22 16.67 -0.60 -10.65
C LEU A 22 16.06 0.59 -11.43
N SER A 23 15.41 0.31 -12.56
CA SER A 23 14.74 1.29 -13.37
C SER A 23 13.36 1.51 -12.75
N ALA A 24 13.15 2.75 -12.33
CA ALA A 24 11.91 3.28 -11.78
C ALA A 24 11.49 2.75 -10.40
N PHE A 25 12.20 3.22 -9.36
CA PHE A 25 11.49 3.88 -8.27
C PHE A 25 10.60 4.94 -8.93
N ASN A 26 9.34 4.57 -9.15
CA ASN A 26 8.43 5.22 -10.07
C ASN A 26 8.37 6.71 -9.74
N GLN A 27 8.75 7.56 -10.69
CA GLN A 27 8.59 9.02 -10.67
C GLN A 27 7.09 9.39 -10.74
N LYS A 28 6.32 8.91 -9.77
CA LYS A 28 4.98 9.37 -9.44
C LYS A 28 4.92 9.58 -7.94
N VAL A 29 5.72 10.55 -7.48
CA VAL A 29 5.24 11.53 -6.52
C VAL A 29 4.23 12.36 -7.30
N GLY A 30 3.05 11.79 -7.53
CA GLY A 30 1.98 12.42 -8.29
C GLY A 30 1.34 13.49 -7.43
N ASP A 31 1.71 14.74 -7.70
CA ASP A 31 0.99 15.96 -7.39
C ASP A 31 0.48 16.10 -5.95
N TRP A 32 1.34 16.65 -5.09
CA TRP A 32 0.93 17.43 -3.91
C TRP A 32 0.26 18.77 -4.34
N ALA A 33 -0.63 18.72 -5.32
CA ALA A 33 -1.47 19.83 -5.76
C ALA A 33 -2.71 19.91 -4.86
N GLY A 34 -2.47 20.39 -3.64
CA GLY A 34 -3.49 20.79 -2.68
C GLY A 34 -2.98 21.97 -1.89
N GLU A 35 -2.55 23.02 -2.58
CA GLU A 35 -2.17 24.27 -1.93
C GLU A 35 -3.42 25.03 -1.47
N ILE A 36 -3.30 25.66 -0.28
CA ILE A 36 -4.14 26.75 0.23
C ILE A 36 -5.55 26.39 0.75
N ASN A 37 -5.64 25.62 1.84
CA ASN A 37 -6.71 25.84 2.84
C ASN A 37 -6.27 25.47 4.28
N ARG A 38 -5.01 25.78 4.63
CA ARG A 38 -4.29 25.17 5.77
C ARG A 38 -4.70 25.62 7.17
N THR A 39 -5.59 26.60 7.35
CA THR A 39 -5.75 27.25 8.67
C THR A 39 -7.10 27.07 9.36
N LEU A 40 -8.10 26.43 8.74
CA LEU A 40 -9.42 26.26 9.38
C LEU A 40 -9.88 24.80 9.54
N ASN A 41 -9.23 23.83 8.89
CA ASN A 41 -9.67 22.42 8.88
C ASN A 41 -8.49 21.43 8.83
N ALA A 42 -7.44 21.65 9.62
CA ALA A 42 -6.21 20.83 9.58
C ALA A 42 -6.47 19.32 9.80
N ASP A 43 -7.52 18.96 10.55
CA ASP A 43 -7.92 17.57 10.82
C ASP A 43 -8.85 16.95 9.75
N LYS A 44 -9.27 17.70 8.72
CA LYS A 44 -10.16 17.21 7.64
C LYS A 44 -9.52 17.25 6.26
N GLN A 45 -8.19 17.27 6.19
CA GLN A 45 -7.48 17.18 4.91
C GLN A 45 -7.58 15.76 4.36
N GLN A 46 -7.57 15.63 3.03
CA GLN A 46 -7.54 14.34 2.36
C GLN A 46 -6.23 14.20 1.59
N PHE A 47 -5.57 13.06 1.79
CA PHE A 47 -4.32 12.71 1.13
C PHE A 47 -4.52 11.38 0.42
N SER A 48 -3.92 11.23 -0.76
CA SER A 48 -3.93 9.98 -1.49
C SER A 48 -2.63 9.81 -2.24
N ASP A 49 -2.17 8.58 -2.34
CA ASP A 49 -0.95 8.25 -3.06
C ASP A 49 -1.01 6.77 -3.48
N THR A 50 -0.08 6.37 -4.35
CA THR A 50 -0.04 5.04 -4.94
C THR A 50 1.38 4.55 -5.15
N LEU A 51 1.56 3.24 -5.12
CA LEU A 51 2.85 2.59 -5.31
C LEU A 51 2.67 1.22 -5.96
N THR A 52 3.52 0.90 -6.93
CA THR A 52 3.58 -0.45 -7.51
C THR A 52 4.73 -1.23 -6.88
N SER A 53 4.48 -2.50 -6.55
CA SER A 53 5.48 -3.41 -5.98
C SER A 53 5.53 -4.73 -6.76
N LYS A 54 6.73 -5.30 -6.93
CA LYS A 54 6.92 -6.64 -7.52
C LYS A 54 6.64 -7.76 -6.51
N ARG A 55 6.37 -7.43 -5.25
CA ARG A 55 6.09 -8.40 -4.19
C ARG A 55 4.69 -8.98 -4.38
N ASP A 56 4.57 -10.24 -4.00
CA ASP A 56 3.29 -10.96 -3.95
C ASP A 56 2.23 -10.19 -3.14
N ILE A 57 1.00 -10.15 -3.66
CA ILE A 57 -0.10 -9.35 -3.13
C ILE A 57 -0.55 -9.84 -1.75
N ASP A 58 -0.60 -11.15 -1.52
CA ASP A 58 -1.04 -11.71 -0.24
C ASP A 58 -0.01 -11.40 0.86
N THR A 59 1.27 -11.47 0.50
CA THR A 59 2.38 -11.04 1.37
C THR A 59 2.29 -9.55 1.72
N LEU A 60 2.01 -8.70 0.73
CA LEU A 60 1.85 -7.27 0.95
C LEU A 60 0.63 -6.97 1.83
N TYR A 61 -0.49 -7.63 1.59
CA TYR A 61 -1.70 -7.49 2.40
C TYR A 61 -1.41 -7.74 3.88
N VAL A 62 -0.77 -8.87 4.22
CA VAL A 62 -0.44 -9.20 5.62
C VAL A 62 0.50 -8.17 6.25
N ARG A 63 1.51 -7.71 5.51
CA ARG A 63 2.48 -6.74 6.02
C ARG A 63 1.87 -5.35 6.20
N ILE A 64 1.08 -4.88 5.23
CA ILE A 64 0.39 -3.58 5.31
C ILE A 64 -0.62 -3.59 6.45
N LYS A 65 -1.45 -4.64 6.57
CA LYS A 65 -2.37 -4.82 7.70
C LYS A 65 -1.66 -4.62 9.04
N ARG A 66 -0.54 -5.32 9.25
CA ARG A 66 0.24 -5.26 10.49
C ARG A 66 0.91 -3.91 10.73
N ASN A 67 1.52 -3.32 9.71
CA ASN A 67 2.27 -2.07 9.88
C ASN A 67 1.35 -0.85 10.07
N VAL A 68 0.25 -0.79 9.32
CA VAL A 68 -0.73 0.30 9.44
C VAL A 68 -1.62 0.10 10.67
N GLY A 69 -1.78 -1.15 11.13
CA GLY A 69 -2.59 -1.47 12.30
C GLY A 69 -4.06 -1.74 12.01
N PHE A 70 -4.39 -2.19 10.79
CA PHE A 70 -5.75 -2.63 10.48
C PHE A 70 -6.10 -3.93 11.20
N GLU A 71 -7.25 -3.96 11.85
CA GLU A 71 -7.79 -5.17 12.48
C GLU A 71 -8.90 -5.81 11.64
N THR A 72 -9.09 -7.11 11.78
CA THR A 72 -10.28 -7.83 11.32
C THR A 72 -11.46 -7.52 12.24
N MET A 73 -12.68 -7.70 11.75
CA MET A 73 -13.88 -7.55 12.57
C MET A 73 -13.80 -8.49 13.79
N GLU A 74 -13.29 -9.70 13.59
CA GLU A 74 -13.08 -10.68 14.65
C GLU A 74 -12.06 -10.18 15.71
N GLU A 75 -10.93 -9.62 15.27
CA GLU A 75 -9.90 -9.03 16.15
C GLU A 75 -10.45 -7.83 16.94
N MET A 76 -11.29 -6.99 16.33
CA MET A 76 -11.90 -5.82 17.00
C MET A 76 -12.98 -6.22 17.99
N LEU A 77 -13.85 -7.16 17.63
CA LEU A 77 -15.00 -7.56 18.44
C LEU A 77 -14.56 -8.28 19.71
N LYS A 78 -13.69 -9.29 19.58
CA LYS A 78 -13.27 -10.18 20.68
C LYS A 78 -14.46 -10.84 21.41
N CYS A 79 -15.58 -10.99 20.72
CA CYS A 79 -16.82 -11.59 21.19
C CYS A 79 -17.63 -12.09 19.99
N ASP A 80 -18.61 -12.95 20.28
CA ASP A 80 -19.56 -13.44 19.28
C ASP A 80 -20.82 -12.54 19.23
N PRO A 81 -21.10 -11.87 18.10
CA PRO A 81 -22.28 -11.01 17.95
C PRO A 81 -23.60 -11.78 17.87
N GLU A 82 -23.61 -13.07 17.56
CA GLU A 82 -24.84 -13.87 17.48
C GLU A 82 -25.39 -14.21 18.87
N SER A 83 -24.50 -14.39 19.85
CA SER A 83 -24.83 -14.73 21.23
C SER A 83 -24.81 -13.54 22.19
N ASN A 84 -24.22 -12.41 21.81
CA ASN A 84 -24.08 -11.23 22.69
C ASN A 84 -24.59 -9.94 22.04
N LYS A 85 -25.69 -9.38 22.57
CA LYS A 85 -26.30 -8.15 22.05
C LYS A 85 -25.37 -6.93 22.09
N ASN A 86 -24.54 -6.79 23.13
CA ASN A 86 -23.57 -5.70 23.20
C ASN A 86 -22.49 -5.85 22.10
N CYS A 87 -22.14 -7.10 21.76
CA CYS A 87 -21.23 -7.40 20.68
C CYS A 87 -21.84 -7.09 19.31
N ALA A 88 -23.12 -7.42 19.11
CA ALA A 88 -23.86 -7.06 17.90
C ALA A 88 -23.92 -5.54 17.69
N TRP A 89 -24.18 -4.77 18.75
CA TRP A 89 -24.16 -3.30 18.70
C TRP A 89 -22.77 -2.75 18.38
N LYS A 90 -21.73 -3.33 18.99
CA LYS A 90 -20.34 -2.96 18.68
C LYS A 90 -20.00 -3.24 17.21
N LYS A 91 -20.42 -4.38 16.66
CA LYS A 91 -20.23 -4.73 15.24
C LYS A 91 -20.88 -3.72 14.31
N ALA A 92 -22.12 -3.33 14.60
CA ALA A 92 -22.83 -2.30 13.83
C ALA A 92 -22.10 -0.95 13.90
N ALA A 93 -21.69 -0.52 15.10
CA ALA A 93 -20.95 0.73 15.29
C ALA A 93 -19.60 0.75 14.55
N ILE A 94 -18.87 -0.36 14.53
CA ILE A 94 -17.61 -0.49 13.74
C ILE A 94 -17.92 -0.35 12.25
N ALA A 95 -18.94 -1.03 11.74
CA ALA A 95 -19.33 -0.95 10.33
C ALA A 95 -19.77 0.46 9.92
N GLU A 96 -20.56 1.14 10.76
CA GLU A 96 -20.96 2.54 10.56
C GLU A 96 -19.77 3.51 10.62
N GLY A 97 -18.73 3.17 11.41
CA GLY A 97 -17.49 3.92 11.55
C GLY A 97 -16.55 3.89 10.34
N GLY A 98 -17.00 3.31 9.20
CA GLY A 98 -16.25 3.27 7.96
C GLY A 98 -15.30 2.07 7.83
N TYR A 99 -15.45 1.06 8.71
CA TYR A 99 -14.69 -0.17 8.62
C TYR A 99 -14.91 -0.91 7.30
N VAL A 100 -13.81 -1.29 6.65
CA VAL A 100 -13.85 -2.14 5.44
C VAL A 100 -12.79 -3.20 5.55
N HIS A 101 -13.15 -4.45 5.22
CA HIS A 101 -12.19 -5.52 5.07
C HIS A 101 -12.63 -6.53 4.00
N GLU A 102 -12.38 -6.18 2.75
CA GLU A 102 -12.68 -7.01 1.59
C GLU A 102 -11.44 -7.83 1.21
N LYS A 103 -11.64 -9.12 0.92
CA LYS A 103 -10.55 -10.06 0.64
C LYS A 103 -10.91 -10.96 -0.53
N THR A 104 -10.14 -10.86 -1.60
CA THR A 104 -10.14 -11.79 -2.72
C THR A 104 -8.69 -12.23 -2.94
N PRO A 105 -8.24 -13.30 -2.24
CA PRO A 105 -6.83 -13.70 -2.23
C PRO A 105 -6.23 -13.86 -3.63
N GLY A 106 -4.98 -13.42 -3.79
CA GLY A 106 -4.24 -13.42 -5.04
C GLY A 106 -4.65 -12.34 -6.05
N VAL A 107 -5.72 -11.57 -5.79
CA VAL A 107 -6.32 -10.63 -6.76
C VAL A 107 -6.55 -9.24 -6.17
N TYR A 108 -7.25 -9.13 -5.04
CA TYR A 108 -7.75 -7.86 -4.52
C TYR A 108 -7.88 -7.86 -3.00
N TYR A 109 -7.49 -6.77 -2.37
CA TYR A 109 -7.75 -6.50 -0.96
C TYR A 109 -8.13 -5.05 -0.76
N ARG A 110 -9.05 -4.79 0.18
CA ARG A 110 -9.36 -3.44 0.64
C ARG A 110 -9.52 -3.43 2.15
N MET A 111 -8.73 -2.60 2.81
CA MET A 111 -8.77 -2.39 4.25
C MET A 111 -9.06 -0.93 4.51
N ALA A 112 -10.00 -0.62 5.40
CA ALA A 112 -10.20 0.74 5.86
C ALA A 112 -10.67 0.77 7.30
N ASP A 113 -10.23 1.80 8.03
CA ASP A 113 -10.55 1.96 9.43
C ASP A 113 -10.39 3.41 9.88
N SER A 114 -11.03 3.72 11.01
CA SER A 114 -10.94 5.00 11.71
C SER A 114 -9.94 4.91 12.87
N PHE A 115 -9.09 5.92 13.00
CA PHE A 115 -7.98 5.98 13.96
C PHE A 115 -8.09 7.21 14.86
N GLY A 116 -7.40 7.13 16.00
CA GLY A 116 -7.35 8.20 17.00
C GLY A 116 -8.63 8.29 17.83
N LYS A 117 -8.63 9.24 18.77
CA LYS A 117 -9.78 9.45 19.66
C LYS A 117 -11.02 9.81 18.84
N GLU A 118 -12.13 9.10 19.11
CA GLU A 118 -13.44 9.31 18.46
C GLU A 118 -13.40 9.16 16.92
N GLY A 119 -12.44 8.40 16.36
CA GLY A 119 -12.35 8.19 14.91
C GLY A 119 -11.99 9.44 14.14
N ARG A 120 -11.22 10.36 14.74
CA ARG A 120 -10.79 11.63 14.12
C ARG A 120 -10.11 11.43 12.77
N TYR A 121 -9.38 10.34 12.60
CA TYR A 121 -8.63 10.05 11.40
C TYR A 121 -9.19 8.82 10.70
N TYR A 122 -8.92 8.69 9.41
CA TYR A 122 -9.36 7.57 8.61
C TYR A 122 -8.27 7.19 7.62
N ALA A 123 -8.00 5.89 7.47
CA ALA A 123 -7.11 5.38 6.44
C ALA A 123 -7.79 4.24 5.68
N ALA A 124 -7.65 4.24 4.36
CA ALA A 124 -8.07 3.17 3.48
C ALA A 124 -6.92 2.78 2.57
N VAL A 125 -6.65 1.49 2.43
CA VAL A 125 -5.62 0.93 1.54
C VAL A 125 -6.26 -0.15 0.68
N THR A 126 -6.03 -0.05 -0.63
CA THR A 126 -6.44 -1.02 -1.63
C THR A 126 -5.21 -1.64 -2.26
N LEU A 127 -5.21 -2.96 -2.43
CA LEU A 127 -4.20 -3.71 -3.16
C LEU A 127 -4.88 -4.41 -4.33
N GLU A 128 -4.33 -4.25 -5.53
CA GLU A 128 -4.87 -4.84 -6.75
C GLU A 128 -3.75 -5.53 -7.52
N LYS A 129 -4.01 -6.73 -8.02
CA LYS A 129 -3.06 -7.44 -8.86
C LYS A 129 -2.92 -6.73 -10.21
N GLU A 130 -1.69 -6.33 -10.55
CA GLU A 130 -1.34 -5.71 -11.82
C GLU A 130 -0.32 -6.60 -12.56
N GLY A 131 -0.83 -7.64 -13.23
CA GLY A 131 0.01 -8.65 -13.87
C GLY A 131 0.86 -9.42 -12.85
N ARG A 132 2.19 -9.26 -12.91
CA ARG A 132 3.14 -9.83 -11.93
C ARG A 132 3.41 -8.90 -10.74
N ASN A 133 2.87 -7.69 -10.78
CA ASN A 133 3.03 -6.69 -9.75
C ASN A 133 1.76 -6.56 -8.91
N THR A 134 1.86 -5.76 -7.86
CA THR A 134 0.75 -5.33 -7.01
C THR A 134 0.70 -3.81 -7.03
N LEU A 135 -0.43 -3.24 -7.43
CA LEU A 135 -0.74 -1.83 -7.27
C LEU A 135 -1.30 -1.61 -5.87
N ILE A 136 -0.69 -0.72 -5.10
CA ILE A 136 -1.10 -0.34 -3.75
C ILE A 136 -1.55 1.11 -3.83
N SER A 137 -2.80 1.39 -3.53
CA SER A 137 -3.33 2.76 -3.43
C SER A 137 -3.85 3.01 -2.02
N TRP A 138 -3.66 4.22 -1.50
CA TRP A 138 -4.21 4.57 -0.19
C TRP A 138 -4.80 5.97 -0.17
N LYS A 139 -5.75 6.15 0.73
CA LYS A 139 -6.42 7.41 1.03
C LYS A 139 -6.42 7.62 2.53
N VAL A 140 -6.09 8.82 2.96
CA VAL A 140 -6.06 9.22 4.37
C VAL A 140 -6.90 10.48 4.54
N LYS A 141 -7.76 10.50 5.55
CA LYS A 141 -8.40 11.72 6.04
C LYS A 141 -7.86 12.03 7.43
N GLY A 142 -7.33 13.23 7.63
CA GLY A 142 -6.73 13.60 8.89
C GLY A 142 -5.69 14.72 8.77
N SER A 143 -4.76 14.75 9.72
CA SER A 143 -3.62 15.67 9.69
C SER A 143 -2.55 15.20 8.70
N GLN A 144 -1.69 16.14 8.27
CA GLN A 144 -0.51 15.83 7.45
C GLN A 144 0.40 14.81 8.14
N ASP A 145 0.60 14.93 9.45
CA ASP A 145 1.46 14.02 10.21
C ASP A 145 0.92 12.59 10.20
N PHE A 146 -0.40 12.44 10.36
CA PHE A 146 -1.04 11.12 10.26
C PHE A 146 -0.89 10.54 8.85
N ALA A 147 -1.08 11.35 7.80
CA ALA A 147 -0.86 10.90 6.42
C ALA A 147 0.59 10.49 6.15
N ASN A 148 1.56 11.23 6.68
CA ASN A 148 2.98 10.90 6.59
C ASN A 148 3.30 9.58 7.32
N GLN A 149 2.70 9.35 8.48
CA GLN A 149 2.83 8.10 9.24
C GLN A 149 2.29 6.91 8.45
N ILE A 150 1.05 6.99 7.93
CA ILE A 150 0.45 5.92 7.11
C ILE A 150 1.32 5.60 5.89
N LYS A 151 1.81 6.64 5.20
CA LYS A 151 2.74 6.45 4.07
C LYS A 151 4.01 5.72 4.50
N ALA A 152 4.63 6.12 5.62
CA ALA A 152 5.83 5.46 6.13
C ALA A 152 5.59 3.98 6.47
N ASP A 153 4.44 3.65 7.07
CA ASP A 153 4.07 2.27 7.43
C ASP A 153 3.85 1.38 6.21
N ILE A 154 3.19 1.91 5.16
CA ILE A 154 3.03 1.23 3.87
C ILE A 154 4.39 1.02 3.20
N LEU A 155 5.23 2.05 3.13
CA LEU A 155 6.57 1.93 2.52
C LEU A 155 7.45 0.92 3.27
N LYS A 156 7.34 0.85 4.60
CA LYS A 156 8.01 -0.15 5.41
C LYS A 156 7.52 -1.57 5.11
N ALA A 157 6.25 -1.75 4.78
CA ALA A 157 5.68 -3.07 4.43
C ALA A 157 6.14 -3.56 3.04
N VAL A 158 6.39 -2.63 2.12
CA VAL A 158 6.80 -2.95 0.74
C VAL A 158 8.26 -3.39 0.66
N LYS A 159 9.15 -2.79 1.47
CA LYS A 159 10.56 -3.19 1.60
C LYS A 159 10.68 -4.68 1.94
#